data_AF-A0A6A8NLU7-F1
#
_entry.id   AF-A0A6A8NLU7-F1
#
_cell.length_a   1.000
_cell.length_b   1.000
_cell.length_c   1.000
_cell.angle_alpha   90.00
_cell.angle_beta   90.00
_cell.angle_gamma   90.00
#
_symmetry.space_group_name_H-M   'P 1'
#
loop_
_entity.id
_entity.type
_entity.pdbx_description
1 polymer ?
#
loop_
_entity_poly.entity_id
_entity_poly.type
_entity_poly.pdbx_seq_one_letter_code
_entity_poly.pdbx_strand_id
1 'polypeptide(L)'
;MAKKVMGQDGKMYKVKKPFYKRVWFWLLAVVVVFIAIGSQGGSDDAKNTVAEITKESVTEVSSAESVAESTVVEEETETTETTIEEVTQEESVPREYRNALSKAESYLGWAGMSEQGLREQLEFEEYPSEAIDYALANVDVDYNEQALAKAESYDDWASMSDSQLYDQLIFEGFTDEQAQYALDNLPQ
;
A
#
# COMPACT_ATOMS: atom_id res chain seq x y z
N MET A 1 -18.33 -1.91 -17.04
CA MET A 1 -18.32 -2.24 -18.49
C MET A 1 -17.19 -1.49 -19.18
N ALA A 2 -16.27 -2.17 -19.89
CA ALA A 2 -15.14 -1.51 -20.54
C ALA A 2 -15.60 -0.76 -21.80
N LYS A 3 -15.22 0.51 -21.96
CA LYS A 3 -15.49 1.29 -23.17
C LYS A 3 -14.73 0.64 -24.34
N LYS A 4 -15.45 0.29 -25.41
CA LYS A 4 -14.86 -0.20 -26.67
C LYS A 4 -14.70 1.00 -27.61
N VAL A 5 -13.57 1.09 -28.29
CA VAL A 5 -13.32 2.11 -29.32
C VAL A 5 -13.06 1.42 -30.66
N MET A 6 -13.56 2.01 -31.75
CA MET A 6 -13.37 1.48 -33.10
C MET A 6 -12.09 2.07 -33.70
N GLY A 7 -11.15 1.20 -34.07
CA GLY A 7 -9.94 1.61 -34.78
C GLY A 7 -10.24 1.94 -36.25
N GLN A 8 -9.30 2.62 -36.92
CA GLN A 8 -9.42 2.96 -38.35
C GLN A 8 -9.47 1.73 -39.27
N ASP A 9 -9.11 0.56 -38.75
CA ASP A 9 -9.16 -0.75 -39.39
C ASP A 9 -10.49 -1.49 -39.19
N GLY A 10 -11.47 -0.84 -38.54
CA GLY A 10 -12.78 -1.41 -38.26
C GLY A 10 -12.81 -2.41 -37.10
N LYS A 11 -11.68 -2.64 -36.40
CA LYS A 11 -11.61 -3.56 -35.26
C LYS A 11 -11.98 -2.85 -33.95
N MET A 12 -12.67 -3.56 -33.07
CA MET A 12 -13.00 -3.06 -31.74
C MET A 12 -11.87 -3.35 -30.76
N TYR A 13 -11.33 -2.29 -30.15
CA TYR A 13 -10.31 -2.40 -29.13
C TYR A 13 -10.91 -2.22 -27.74
N LYS A 14 -10.59 -3.15 -26.82
CA LYS A 14 -10.96 -3.03 -25.41
C LYS A 14 -10.02 -2.02 -24.76
N VAL A 15 -10.54 -0.84 -24.40
CA VAL A 15 -9.77 0.15 -23.65
C VAL A 15 -9.57 -0.40 -22.24
N LYS A 16 -8.33 -0.82 -21.91
CA LYS A 16 -7.96 -1.17 -20.54
C LYS A 16 -8.13 0.08 -19.68
N LYS A 17 -8.74 -0.07 -18.48
CA LYS A 17 -8.81 1.05 -17.54
C LYS A 17 -7.37 1.51 -17.28
N PRO A 18 -7.05 2.79 -17.46
CA PRO A 18 -5.71 3.26 -17.15
C PRO A 18 -5.44 3.04 -15.66
N PHE A 19 -4.25 2.51 -15.35
CA PHE A 19 -3.84 2.16 -13.99
C PHE A 19 -3.83 3.39 -13.06
N TYR A 20 -3.61 4.59 -13.62
CA TYR A 20 -3.62 5.86 -12.86
C TYR A 20 -4.98 6.31 -12.33
N LYS A 21 -6.05 5.57 -12.62
CA LYS A 21 -7.37 5.77 -12.02
C LYS A 21 -7.59 4.95 -10.74
N ARG A 22 -6.62 4.10 -10.38
CA ARG A 22 -6.65 3.37 -9.12
C ARG A 22 -5.94 4.24 -8.07
N VAL A 23 -6.57 4.39 -6.90
CA VAL A 23 -6.09 5.19 -5.76
C VAL A 23 -4.64 4.81 -5.40
N TRP A 24 -4.31 3.53 -5.44
CA TRP A 24 -2.94 3.02 -5.23
C TRP A 24 -1.88 3.65 -6.14
N PHE A 25 -2.20 4.01 -7.39
CA PHE A 25 -1.22 4.67 -8.27
C PHE A 25 -0.87 6.08 -7.78
N TRP A 26 -1.81 6.79 -7.14
CA TRP A 26 -1.56 8.12 -6.59
C TRP A 26 -0.78 8.04 -5.27
N LEU A 27 -1.06 7.04 -4.41
CA LEU A 27 -0.24 6.79 -3.22
C LEU A 27 1.23 6.50 -3.60
N LEU A 28 1.47 5.65 -4.60
CA LEU A 28 2.83 5.37 -5.08
C LEU A 28 3.50 6.61 -5.69
N ALA A 29 2.75 7.42 -6.44
CA ALA A 29 3.25 8.66 -7.01
C ALA A 29 3.66 9.70 -5.94
N VAL A 30 2.87 9.85 -4.87
CA VAL A 30 3.20 10.75 -3.74
C VAL A 30 4.48 10.30 -3.04
N VAL A 31 4.62 9.00 -2.74
CA VAL A 31 5.83 8.45 -2.10
C VAL A 31 7.08 8.70 -2.96
N VAL A 32 7.00 8.49 -4.28
CA VAL A 32 8.12 8.75 -5.20
C VAL A 32 8.47 10.24 -5.28
N VAL A 33 7.47 11.13 -5.24
CA VAL A 33 7.70 12.59 -5.23
C VAL A 33 8.36 13.05 -3.92
N PHE A 34 7.97 12.51 -2.77
CA PHE A 34 8.63 12.81 -1.49
C PHE A 34 10.10 12.35 -1.47
N ILE A 35 10.42 11.19 -2.06
CA ILE A 35 11.81 10.71 -2.18
C ILE A 35 12.63 11.61 -3.12
N ALA A 36 12.04 12.07 -4.22
CA ALA A 36 12.72 12.93 -5.20
C ALA A 36 12.98 14.35 -4.69
N ILE A 37 12.11 14.90 -3.84
CA ILE A 37 12.28 16.25 -3.26
C ILE A 37 13.25 16.23 -2.06
N GLY A 38 13.32 15.12 -1.30
CA GLY A 38 14.21 14.96 -0.15
C GLY A 38 15.72 14.93 -0.46
N SER A 39 16.13 14.88 -1.74
CA SER A 39 17.56 14.89 -2.14
C SER A 39 18.06 16.23 -2.68
N GLN A 40 17.26 17.30 -2.68
CA GLN A 40 17.71 18.61 -3.16
C GLN A 40 17.24 19.75 -2.25
N GLY A 41 17.88 19.87 -1.09
CA GLY A 41 17.68 20.98 -0.16
C GLY A 41 18.75 21.03 0.93
N GLY A 42 19.82 21.78 0.69
CA GLY A 42 20.83 22.15 1.69
C GLY A 42 21.79 23.18 1.08
N SER A 43 21.48 24.47 1.15
CA SER A 43 21.73 25.41 2.27
C SER A 43 23.09 26.11 2.11
N ASP A 44 23.01 27.40 1.74
CA ASP A 44 24.05 28.39 1.98
C ASP A 44 24.26 28.53 3.50
N ASP A 45 25.48 28.38 4.01
CA ASP A 45 25.90 29.13 5.18
C ASP A 45 27.43 29.21 5.35
N ALA A 46 27.81 30.20 6.15
CA ALA A 46 29.04 30.97 6.09
C ALA A 46 30.37 30.25 6.41
N LYS A 47 31.42 30.81 5.78
CA LYS A 47 32.83 30.85 6.17
C LYS A 47 33.06 30.87 7.70
N ASN A 48 33.85 29.92 8.22
CA ASN A 48 35.06 30.26 8.96
C ASN A 48 36.09 29.11 9.07
N THR A 49 37.33 29.55 9.27
CA THR A 49 38.66 28.92 9.09
C THR A 49 39.07 27.98 10.23
N VAL A 50 40.07 27.12 9.93
CA VAL A 50 41.16 26.53 10.78
C VAL A 50 41.30 25.03 10.41
N ALA A 51 42.23 24.64 9.51
CA ALA A 51 43.61 24.16 9.79
C ALA A 51 43.62 22.97 10.78
N GLU A 52 44.31 21.84 10.63
CA GLU A 52 45.32 21.28 9.75
C GLU A 52 45.46 19.79 10.20
N ILE A 53 46.21 18.97 9.45
CA ILE A 53 47.03 17.84 9.95
C ILE A 53 46.37 16.46 10.23
N THR A 54 46.77 15.51 9.36
CA THR A 54 47.29 14.14 9.65
C THR A 54 46.27 13.01 9.89
N LYS A 55 46.41 11.78 9.40
CA LYS A 55 47.28 11.05 8.45
C LYS A 55 46.77 9.59 8.52
N GLU A 56 46.91 8.88 7.41
CA GLU A 56 47.12 7.42 7.31
C GLU A 56 45.96 6.40 7.18
N SER A 57 46.30 5.43 6.31
CA SER A 57 45.67 4.15 5.89
C SER A 57 44.55 4.24 4.85
N VAL A 58 44.73 3.99 3.52
CA VAL A 58 45.36 2.86 2.77
C VAL A 58 44.69 1.53 3.19
N THR A 59 43.98 0.76 2.34
CA THR A 59 44.38 0.17 1.03
C THR A 59 43.17 -0.51 0.36
N GLU A 60 43.11 -0.45 -0.99
CA GLU A 60 42.67 -1.41 -2.05
C GLU A 60 41.69 -2.59 -1.74
N VAL A 61 40.89 -3.18 -2.65
CA VAL A 61 41.05 -3.66 -4.04
C VAL A 61 39.61 -3.99 -4.55
N SER A 62 39.12 -3.44 -5.66
CA SER A 62 38.96 -4.07 -7.00
C SER A 62 38.38 -5.50 -7.09
N SER A 63 37.18 -5.64 -7.67
CA SER A 63 36.76 -6.74 -8.59
C SER A 63 35.33 -6.45 -9.06
N ALA A 64 35.12 -6.06 -10.31
CA ALA A 64 35.04 -6.90 -11.50
C ALA A 64 33.62 -7.44 -11.76
N GLU A 65 32.90 -6.62 -12.53
CA GLU A 65 31.93 -6.92 -13.59
C GLU A 65 32.04 -8.32 -14.24
N SER A 66 30.89 -8.94 -14.57
CA SER A 66 30.57 -9.49 -15.92
C SER A 66 29.87 -10.88 -15.98
N VAL A 67 28.57 -10.82 -16.34
CA VAL A 67 27.88 -11.49 -17.49
C VAL A 67 27.57 -13.01 -17.55
N ALA A 68 26.35 -13.27 -18.06
CA ALA A 68 25.81 -14.42 -18.85
C ALA A 68 25.39 -15.70 -18.09
N GLU A 69 24.12 -16.14 -18.14
CA GLU A 69 23.32 -16.68 -19.26
C GLU A 69 23.41 -18.23 -19.38
N SER A 70 22.28 -18.92 -19.09
CA SER A 70 21.87 -20.24 -19.62
C SER A 70 20.50 -20.60 -19.01
N THR A 71 19.37 -20.46 -19.70
CA THR A 71 18.74 -21.36 -20.70
C THR A 71 18.32 -22.76 -20.20
N VAL A 72 17.01 -22.87 -19.99
CA VAL A 72 16.04 -23.91 -20.42
C VAL A 72 16.36 -25.40 -20.17
N VAL A 73 15.49 -26.03 -19.37
CA VAL A 73 15.00 -27.40 -19.62
C VAL A 73 13.49 -27.43 -19.32
N GLU A 74 12.68 -27.65 -20.37
CA GLU A 74 11.30 -28.15 -20.30
C GLU A 74 11.32 -29.67 -20.06
N GLU A 75 10.40 -30.20 -19.25
CA GLU A 75 9.64 -31.41 -19.61
C GLU A 75 8.34 -31.51 -18.79
N GLU A 76 7.26 -31.87 -19.49
CA GLU A 76 5.86 -31.91 -19.08
C GLU A 76 5.44 -33.18 -18.29
N THR A 77 4.17 -33.14 -17.85
CA THR A 77 3.23 -34.25 -17.56
C THR A 77 3.31 -34.92 -16.18
N GLU A 78 2.28 -34.72 -15.34
CA GLU A 78 1.07 -35.57 -15.25
C GLU A 78 0.41 -35.47 -13.84
N THR A 79 -0.93 -35.50 -13.81
CA THR A 79 -1.78 -35.93 -12.66
C THR A 79 -1.94 -34.92 -11.51
N THR A 80 -2.96 -34.06 -11.44
CA THR A 80 -4.39 -34.36 -11.19
C THR A 80 -4.67 -35.39 -10.09
N GLU A 81 -4.16 -35.16 -8.86
CA GLU A 81 -4.66 -35.84 -7.66
C GLU A 81 -4.29 -35.04 -6.39
N THR A 82 -5.03 -33.97 -6.10
CA THR A 82 -5.12 -33.41 -4.74
C THR A 82 -6.55 -32.90 -4.54
N THR A 83 -7.46 -33.86 -4.61
CA THR A 83 -8.83 -33.78 -4.14
C THR A 83 -9.00 -35.09 -3.38
N ILE A 84 -9.61 -35.08 -2.20
CA ILE A 84 -9.67 -36.16 -1.18
C ILE A 84 -8.63 -36.04 -0.03
N GLU A 85 -8.42 -34.83 0.50
CA GLU A 85 -8.21 -34.65 1.95
C GLU A 85 -9.36 -33.80 2.53
N GLU A 86 -10.58 -34.27 2.28
CA GLU A 86 -11.74 -33.91 3.10
C GLU A 86 -11.96 -35.08 4.05
N VAL A 87 -12.38 -34.78 5.29
CA VAL A 87 -12.68 -35.71 6.38
C VAL A 87 -11.46 -36.09 7.25
N THR A 88 -10.98 -35.14 8.07
CA THR A 88 -10.85 -35.22 9.56
C THR A 88 -9.87 -34.14 10.08
N GLN A 89 -10.24 -32.86 10.05
CA GLN A 89 -9.55 -31.83 10.84
C GLN A 89 -10.58 -30.84 11.38
N GLU A 90 -10.93 -31.01 12.65
CA GLU A 90 -11.82 -30.14 13.38
C GLU A 90 -11.26 -28.71 13.47
N GLU A 91 -12.08 -27.72 13.10
CA GLU A 91 -12.20 -26.37 13.68
C GLU A 91 -10.98 -25.46 13.92
N SER A 92 -9.79 -25.73 13.38
CA SER A 92 -8.68 -24.79 13.51
C SER A 92 -8.67 -23.77 12.36
N VAL A 93 -8.81 -22.47 12.69
CA VAL A 93 -8.74 -21.37 11.71
C VAL A 93 -7.38 -21.42 10.97
N PRO A 94 -7.37 -21.42 9.62
CA PRO A 94 -6.14 -21.50 8.84
C PRO A 94 -5.11 -20.42 9.20
N ARG A 95 -3.82 -20.71 9.00
CA ARG A 95 -2.73 -19.79 9.36
C ARG A 95 -2.90 -18.41 8.70
N GLU A 96 -3.17 -18.37 7.40
CA GLU A 96 -3.31 -17.11 6.65
C GLU A 96 -4.47 -16.25 7.15
N TYR A 97 -5.54 -16.86 7.65
CA TYR A 97 -6.72 -16.16 8.16
C TYR A 97 -6.40 -15.47 9.49
N ARG A 98 -5.68 -16.17 10.39
CA ARG A 98 -5.19 -15.60 11.65
C ARG A 98 -4.16 -14.50 11.40
N ASN A 99 -3.29 -14.68 10.41
CA ASN A 99 -2.29 -13.68 10.05
C ASN A 99 -2.95 -12.43 9.45
N ALA A 100 -3.91 -12.59 8.53
CA ALA A 100 -4.65 -11.49 7.95
C ALA A 100 -5.41 -10.69 9.02
N LEU A 101 -6.06 -11.37 9.98
CA LEU A 101 -6.73 -10.70 11.10
C LEU A 101 -5.73 -9.92 11.98
N SER A 102 -4.62 -10.53 12.38
CA SER A 102 -3.60 -9.84 13.18
C SER A 102 -2.99 -8.65 12.45
N LYS A 103 -2.83 -8.76 11.12
CA LYS A 103 -2.38 -7.67 10.27
C LYS A 103 -3.42 -6.56 10.19
N ALA A 104 -4.69 -6.91 10.04
CA ALA A 104 -5.81 -5.98 10.02
C ALA A 104 -5.85 -5.14 11.30
N GLU A 105 -5.79 -5.79 12.46
CA GLU A 105 -5.73 -5.15 13.79
C GLU A 105 -4.52 -4.21 13.90
N SER A 106 -3.35 -4.63 13.38
CA SER A 106 -2.14 -3.81 13.40
C SER A 106 -2.30 -2.52 12.60
N TYR A 107 -2.93 -2.59 11.42
CA TYR A 107 -3.18 -1.40 10.59
C TYR A 107 -4.19 -0.45 11.23
N LEU A 108 -5.29 -0.99 11.77
CA LEU A 108 -6.31 -0.20 12.45
C LEU A 108 -5.78 0.48 13.72
N GLY A 109 -4.82 -0.15 14.41
CA GLY A 109 -4.22 0.41 15.62
C GLY A 109 -3.26 1.58 15.38
N TRP A 110 -2.68 1.71 14.19
CA TRP A 110 -1.66 2.74 13.90
C TRP A 110 -2.04 3.72 12.80
N ALA A 111 -2.74 3.26 11.77
CA ALA A 111 -2.88 4.02 10.53
C ALA A 111 -4.26 4.67 10.33
N GLY A 112 -5.28 4.35 11.15
CA GLY A 112 -6.64 4.87 10.96
C GLY A 112 -7.20 4.48 9.60
N MET A 113 -7.48 3.19 9.36
CA MET A 113 -7.86 2.70 8.02
C MET A 113 -9.37 2.55 7.85
N SER A 114 -9.86 2.88 6.66
CA SER A 114 -11.21 2.51 6.23
C SER A 114 -11.29 1.00 5.98
N GLU A 115 -12.49 0.42 6.01
CA GLU A 115 -12.69 -1.00 5.67
C GLU A 115 -12.18 -1.30 4.25
N GLN A 116 -12.47 -0.42 3.30
CA GLN A 116 -12.00 -0.56 1.92
C GLN A 116 -10.47 -0.47 1.83
N GLY A 117 -9.86 0.52 2.49
CA GLY A 117 -8.42 0.69 2.50
C GLY A 117 -7.70 -0.50 3.14
N LEU A 118 -8.27 -1.04 4.21
CA LEU A 118 -7.76 -2.23 4.89
C LEU A 118 -7.80 -3.46 4.00
N ARG A 119 -8.91 -3.67 3.28
CA ARG A 119 -9.02 -4.71 2.26
C ARG A 119 -7.93 -4.57 1.19
N GLU A 120 -7.81 -3.38 0.60
CA GLU A 120 -6.83 -3.11 -0.46
C GLU A 120 -5.39 -3.33 0.03
N GLN A 121 -5.11 -2.98 1.29
CA GLN A 121 -3.81 -3.20 1.92
C GLN A 121 -3.49 -4.68 2.09
N LEU A 122 -4.46 -5.48 2.57
CA LEU A 122 -4.26 -6.93 2.72
C LEU A 122 -4.17 -7.65 1.36
N GLU A 123 -4.91 -7.17 0.35
CA GLU A 123 -4.78 -7.67 -1.03
C GLU A 123 -3.38 -7.37 -1.61
N PHE A 124 -2.83 -6.19 -1.31
CA PHE A 124 -1.47 -5.82 -1.71
C PHE A 124 -0.40 -6.70 -1.03
N GLU A 125 -0.64 -7.15 0.19
CA GLU A 125 0.19 -8.13 0.91
C GLU A 125 -0.04 -9.59 0.48
N GLU A 126 -0.83 -9.81 -0.58
CA GLU A 126 -1.07 -11.10 -1.19
C GLU A 126 -1.77 -12.11 -0.27
N TYR A 127 -2.52 -11.62 0.74
CA TYR A 127 -3.41 -12.50 1.51
C TYR A 127 -4.50 -13.07 0.60
N PRO A 128 -4.88 -14.35 0.76
CA PRO A 128 -6.01 -14.93 0.03
C PRO A 128 -7.30 -14.16 0.30
N SER A 129 -8.16 -14.00 -0.72
CA SER A 129 -9.42 -13.24 -0.59
C SER A 129 -10.27 -13.71 0.59
N GLU A 130 -10.34 -15.02 0.82
CA GLU A 130 -11.11 -15.61 1.90
C GLU A 130 -10.51 -15.31 3.29
N ALA A 131 -9.19 -15.17 3.38
CA ALA A 131 -8.51 -14.74 4.60
C ALA A 131 -8.77 -13.26 4.90
N ILE A 132 -8.86 -12.42 3.86
CA ILE A 132 -9.19 -11.00 3.98
C ILE A 132 -10.65 -10.83 4.42
N ASP A 133 -11.58 -11.55 3.78
CA ASP A 133 -12.99 -11.53 4.18
C ASP A 133 -13.17 -12.01 5.62
N TYR A 134 -12.42 -13.06 6.01
CA TYR A 134 -12.39 -13.49 7.40
C TYR A 134 -11.86 -12.40 8.33
N ALA A 135 -10.75 -11.74 8.00
CA ALA A 135 -10.18 -10.69 8.83
C ALA A 135 -11.16 -9.52 9.04
N LEU A 136 -11.78 -9.01 7.96
CA LEU A 136 -12.73 -7.90 8.03
C LEU A 136 -14.01 -8.26 8.78
N ALA A 137 -14.45 -9.52 8.73
CA ALA A 137 -15.62 -9.98 9.47
C ALA A 137 -15.35 -10.21 10.97
N ASN A 138 -14.09 -10.40 11.38
CA ASN A 138 -13.72 -10.78 12.75
C ASN A 138 -12.95 -9.70 13.50
N VAL A 139 -12.60 -8.60 12.84
CA VAL A 139 -11.94 -7.47 13.50
C VAL A 139 -12.96 -6.67 14.31
N ASP A 140 -12.64 -6.43 15.57
CA ASP A 140 -13.45 -5.60 16.47
C ASP A 140 -13.01 -4.14 16.31
N VAL A 141 -13.75 -3.38 15.51
CA VAL A 141 -13.38 -2.01 15.15
C VAL A 141 -14.61 -1.13 14.98
N ASP A 142 -14.49 0.10 15.46
CA ASP A 142 -15.41 1.17 15.09
C ASP A 142 -14.79 2.00 13.96
N TYR A 143 -15.33 1.88 12.75
CA TYR A 143 -14.83 2.61 11.59
C TYR A 143 -15.12 4.11 11.63
N ASN A 144 -16.06 4.57 12.46
CA ASN A 144 -16.25 6.00 12.70
C ASN A 144 -15.07 6.57 13.49
N GLU A 145 -14.60 5.84 14.51
CA GLU A 145 -13.40 6.20 15.28
C GLU A 145 -12.13 6.15 14.42
N GLN A 146 -12.03 5.19 13.49
CA GLN A 146 -10.93 5.15 12.53
C GLN A 146 -10.93 6.38 11.60
N ALA A 147 -12.10 6.83 11.16
CA ALA A 147 -12.23 8.03 10.33
C ALA A 147 -11.83 9.28 11.12
N LEU A 148 -12.27 9.40 12.39
CA LEU A 148 -11.88 10.51 13.27
C LEU A 148 -10.37 10.53 13.49
N ALA A 149 -9.77 9.41 13.88
CA ALA A 149 -8.32 9.32 14.08
C ALA A 149 -7.52 9.69 12.82
N LYS A 150 -8.02 9.30 11.64
CA LYS A 150 -7.40 9.69 10.36
C LYS A 150 -7.56 11.19 10.09
N ALA A 151 -8.73 11.76 10.35
CA ALA A 151 -8.99 13.17 10.19
C ALA A 151 -8.08 14.02 11.10
N GLU A 152 -7.95 13.64 12.37
CA GLU A 152 -7.03 14.26 13.34
C GLU A 152 -5.59 14.19 12.83
N SER A 153 -5.13 13.04 12.33
CA SER A 153 -3.78 12.91 11.78
C SER A 153 -3.53 13.84 10.59
N TYR A 154 -4.53 14.08 9.74
CA TYR A 154 -4.40 15.00 8.62
C TYR A 154 -4.46 16.47 9.05
N ASP A 155 -5.31 16.81 10.02
CA ASP A 155 -5.37 18.15 10.57
C ASP A 155 -4.06 18.52 11.28
N ASP A 156 -3.52 17.62 12.10
CA ASP A 156 -2.27 17.82 12.83
C ASP A 156 -1.07 18.02 11.89
N TRP A 157 -1.00 17.26 10.79
CA TRP A 157 0.16 17.29 9.90
C TRP A 157 0.05 18.34 8.79
N ALA A 158 -1.16 18.59 8.28
CA ALA A 158 -1.38 19.40 7.10
C ALA A 158 -2.37 20.56 7.30
N SER A 159 -3.00 20.69 8.48
CA SER A 159 -3.97 21.74 8.83
C SER A 159 -5.03 21.94 7.75
N MET A 160 -5.61 20.82 7.32
CA MET A 160 -6.55 20.76 6.21
C MET A 160 -7.89 21.36 6.64
N SER A 161 -8.52 22.13 5.75
CA SER A 161 -9.90 22.59 5.99
C SER A 161 -10.88 21.42 6.00
N ASP A 162 -12.02 21.54 6.67
CA ASP A 162 -13.08 20.51 6.75
C ASP A 162 -13.45 19.89 5.40
N SER A 163 -13.62 20.71 4.35
CA SER A 163 -13.93 20.20 3.01
C SER A 163 -12.81 19.34 2.42
N GLN A 164 -11.55 19.67 2.70
CA GLN A 164 -10.40 18.89 2.23
C GLN A 164 -10.27 17.60 3.04
N LEU A 165 -10.53 17.64 4.36
CA LEU A 165 -10.57 16.44 5.20
C LEU A 165 -11.68 15.49 4.74
N TYR A 166 -12.88 15.99 4.48
CA TYR A 166 -13.98 15.20 3.93
C TYR A 166 -13.57 14.48 2.64
N ASP A 167 -13.13 15.24 1.64
CA ASP A 167 -12.74 14.71 0.34
C ASP A 167 -11.60 13.69 0.46
N GLN A 168 -10.66 13.93 1.39
CA GLN A 168 -9.54 13.04 1.64
C GLN A 168 -10.00 11.72 2.28
N LEU A 169 -10.89 11.74 3.26
CA LEU A 169 -11.45 10.53 3.88
C LEU A 169 -12.25 9.71 2.85
N ILE A 170 -13.06 10.35 2.01
CA ILE A 170 -13.76 9.69 0.91
C ILE A 170 -12.76 9.05 -0.07
N PHE A 171 -11.67 9.75 -0.40
CA PHE A 171 -10.62 9.21 -1.25
C PHE A 171 -9.93 7.99 -0.63
N GLU A 172 -9.76 7.97 0.68
CA GLU A 172 -9.22 6.83 1.43
C GLU A 172 -10.23 5.69 1.65
N GLY A 173 -11.45 5.83 1.15
CA GLY A 173 -12.46 4.77 1.14
C GLY A 173 -13.32 4.70 2.39
N PHE A 174 -13.34 5.74 3.23
CA PHE A 174 -14.38 5.91 4.25
C PHE A 174 -15.73 6.22 3.59
N THR A 175 -16.83 5.84 4.24
CA THR A 175 -18.17 6.20 3.77
C THR A 175 -18.47 7.68 4.03
N ASP A 176 -19.48 8.23 3.35
CA ASP A 176 -19.95 9.60 3.61
C ASP A 176 -20.32 9.81 5.08
N GLU A 177 -20.95 8.82 5.72
CA GLU A 177 -21.33 8.88 7.13
C GLU A 177 -20.12 8.88 8.06
N GLN A 178 -19.09 8.08 7.76
CA GLN A 178 -17.85 8.02 8.56
C GLN A 178 -17.04 9.31 8.41
N ALA A 179 -16.93 9.84 7.20
CA ALA A 179 -16.26 11.11 6.94
C ALA A 179 -16.96 12.27 7.65
N GLN A 180 -18.31 12.31 7.60
CA GLN A 180 -19.07 13.31 8.32
C GLN A 180 -18.94 13.15 9.84
N TYR A 181 -18.99 11.93 10.36
CA TYR A 181 -18.77 11.66 11.78
C TYR A 181 -17.41 12.21 12.23
N ALA A 182 -16.36 11.96 11.45
CA ALA A 182 -15.02 12.46 11.77
C ALA A 182 -15.02 13.98 11.91
N LEU A 183 -15.56 14.71 10.92
CA LEU A 183 -15.63 16.17 10.97
C LEU A 183 -16.44 16.71 12.17
N ASP A 184 -17.57 16.07 12.47
CA ASP A 184 -18.45 16.49 13.57
C ASP A 184 -17.80 16.31 14.95
N ASN A 185 -16.76 15.46 15.05
CA ASN A 185 -16.08 15.13 16.30
C ASN A 185 -14.64 15.63 16.38
N LEU A 186 -14.14 16.38 15.39
CA LEU A 186 -12.81 16.98 15.43
C LEU A 186 -12.68 17.98 16.60
N PRO A 187 -11.54 18.00 17.31
CA PRO A 187 -11.24 19.01 18.30
C PRO A 187 -11.24 20.42 17.68
N GLN A 188 -11.79 21.39 18.42
CA GLN A 188 -11.98 22.79 18.00
C GLN A 188 -10.86 23.71 18.49
#